data_AF-A0A819X3J5-F1
#
_entry.id   AF-A0A819X3J5-F1
#
_cell.length_a   1.000
_cell.length_b   1.000
_cell.length_c   1.000
_cell.angle_alpha   90.00
_cell.angle_beta   90.00
_cell.angle_gamma   90.00
#
_symmetry.space_group_name_H-M   'P 1'
#
loop_
_entity.id
_entity.type
_entity.pdbx_description
1 polymer ?
#
loop_
_entity_poly.entity_id
_entity_poly.type
_entity_poly.pdbx_seq_one_letter_code
_entity_poly.pdbx_strand_id
1 'polypeptide(L)'
;FDEQLEVRIAASLTLSGFYQCGYIQVTQEYLKYFREMSKTIYFTKINGKKVILQKNIVKRHGGILGVCAIVSSSPYDIPIYVPDALMILCEHSHDPDLIQKSIKKCLSEFRRTHHDSWHEHRQQFTEDQLAILADVLISHSYYA
;
A
#
# COMPACT_ATOMS: atom_id res chain seq x y z
N PHE A 1 -11.10 10.59 -7.17
CA PHE A 1 -11.31 9.27 -6.54
C PHE A 1 -12.74 9.20 -6.10
N ASP A 2 -13.38 8.06 -6.35
CA ASP A 2 -14.78 7.84 -6.01
C ASP A 2 -15.00 7.94 -4.49
N GLU A 3 -16.17 8.41 -4.08
CA GLU A 3 -16.55 8.53 -2.66
C GLU A 3 -16.85 7.16 -2.04
N GLN A 4 -17.35 6.22 -2.83
CA GLN A 4 -17.65 4.85 -2.40
C GLN A 4 -16.36 4.05 -2.20
N LEU A 5 -16.26 3.38 -1.04
CA LEU A 5 -15.07 2.61 -0.68
C LEU A 5 -14.89 1.41 -1.61
N GLU A 6 -15.98 0.74 -1.92
CA GLU A 6 -16.10 -0.45 -2.75
C GLU A 6 -15.60 -0.16 -4.17
N VAL A 7 -15.97 0.98 -4.74
CA VAL A 7 -15.52 1.42 -6.07
C VAL A 7 -14.01 1.64 -6.08
N ARG A 8 -13.45 2.25 -5.03
CA ARG A 8 -12.00 2.43 -4.93
C ARG A 8 -11.26 1.10 -4.82
N ILE A 9 -11.76 0.17 -4.02
CA ILE A 9 -11.18 -1.17 -3.86
C ILE A 9 -11.25 -1.94 -5.18
N ALA A 10 -12.39 -1.91 -5.86
CA ALA A 10 -12.56 -2.55 -7.17
C ALA A 10 -11.59 -1.98 -8.21
N ALA A 11 -11.46 -0.64 -8.28
CA ALA A 11 -10.51 0.01 -9.18
C ALA A 11 -9.06 -0.39 -8.89
N SER A 12 -8.68 -0.51 -7.61
CA SER A 12 -7.36 -1.02 -7.20
C SER A 12 -7.10 -2.44 -7.71
N LEU A 13 -8.09 -3.32 -7.58
CA LEU A 13 -7.98 -4.71 -8.02
C LEU A 13 -7.86 -4.78 -9.54
N THR A 14 -8.68 -4.03 -10.28
CA THR A 14 -8.62 -3.96 -11.74
C THR A 14 -7.26 -3.43 -12.21
N LEU A 15 -6.74 -2.38 -11.55
CA LEU A 15 -5.43 -1.82 -11.87
C LEU A 15 -4.30 -2.84 -11.64
N SER A 16 -4.36 -3.60 -10.55
CA SER A 16 -3.43 -4.70 -10.29
C SER A 16 -3.45 -5.73 -11.42
N GLY A 17 -4.64 -6.08 -11.92
CA GLY A 17 -4.81 -6.99 -13.05
C GLY A 17 -4.18 -6.46 -14.34
N PHE A 18 -4.33 -5.15 -14.63
CA PHE A 18 -3.69 -4.53 -15.80
C PHE A 18 -2.16 -4.54 -15.73
N TYR A 19 -1.59 -4.33 -14.54
CA TYR A 19 -0.15 -4.48 -14.34
C TYR A 19 0.29 -5.93 -14.51
N GLN A 20 -0.44 -6.87 -13.90
CA GLN A 20 -0.09 -8.29 -13.92
C GLN A 20 -0.11 -8.88 -15.33
N CYS A 21 -1.09 -8.51 -16.17
CA CYS A 21 -1.14 -8.98 -17.55
C CYS A 21 -0.24 -8.19 -18.52
N GLY A 22 0.50 -7.20 -18.01
CA GLY A 22 1.40 -6.36 -18.81
C GLY A 22 0.70 -5.36 -19.72
N TYR A 23 -0.63 -5.19 -19.61
CA TYR A 23 -1.39 -4.18 -20.37
C TYR A 23 -0.93 -2.76 -20.01
N ILE A 24 -0.60 -2.54 -18.72
CA ILE A 24 0.10 -1.35 -18.25
C ILE A 24 1.40 -1.82 -17.62
N GLN A 25 2.52 -1.18 -17.95
CA GLN A 25 3.80 -1.46 -17.29
C GLN A 25 3.92 -0.62 -16.02
N VAL A 26 4.37 -1.23 -14.93
CA VAL A 26 4.66 -0.48 -13.70
C VAL A 26 5.89 0.39 -13.96
N THR A 27 5.73 1.71 -13.80
CA THR A 27 6.80 2.68 -13.94
C THR A 27 7.07 3.35 -12.59
N GLN A 28 8.30 3.85 -12.43
CA GLN A 28 8.67 4.66 -11.27
C GLN A 28 7.83 5.95 -11.17
N GLU A 29 7.32 6.46 -12.30
CA GLU A 29 6.42 7.61 -12.33
C GLU A 29 5.07 7.29 -11.66
N TYR A 30 4.49 6.11 -11.92
CA TYR A 30 3.27 5.69 -11.26
C TYR A 30 3.48 5.51 -9.75
N LEU A 31 4.59 4.88 -9.34
CA LEU A 31 4.91 4.71 -7.93
C LEU A 31 5.07 6.08 -7.23
N LYS A 32 5.80 7.02 -7.84
CA LYS A 32 5.95 8.39 -7.35
C LYS A 32 4.61 9.12 -7.28
N TYR A 33 3.76 9.00 -8.29
CA TYR A 33 2.43 9.60 -8.32
C TYR A 33 1.58 9.11 -7.13
N PHE A 34 1.53 7.80 -6.90
CA PHE A 34 0.78 7.24 -5.78
C PHE A 34 1.37 7.59 -4.41
N ARG A 35 2.69 7.72 -4.32
CA ARG A 35 3.37 8.20 -3.11
C ARG A 35 3.02 9.65 -2.77
N GLU A 36 3.03 10.55 -3.75
CA GLU A 36 2.65 11.95 -3.49
C GLU A 36 1.17 12.08 -3.14
N MET A 37 0.34 11.21 -3.71
CA MET A 37 -1.05 11.07 -3.33
C MET A 37 -1.24 10.58 -1.89
N SER A 38 -0.49 9.55 -1.45
CA SER A 38 -0.58 9.02 -0.09
C SER A 38 -0.15 10.03 0.96
N LYS A 39 0.72 10.99 0.62
CA LYS A 39 1.12 12.09 1.50
C LYS A 39 0.08 13.19 1.70
N THR A 40 -1.07 13.14 1.02
CA THR A 40 -2.12 14.17 1.14
C THR A 40 -2.53 14.36 2.61
N ILE A 41 -2.43 15.60 3.10
CA ILE A 41 -2.87 15.97 4.46
C ILE A 41 -4.40 15.90 4.51
N TYR A 42 -4.91 15.00 5.36
CA TYR A 42 -6.34 14.70 5.43
C TYR A 42 -7.07 15.32 6.61
N PHE A 43 -6.39 16.16 7.41
CA PHE A 43 -7.00 16.83 8.55
C PHE A 43 -6.50 18.25 8.68
N THR A 44 -7.32 19.08 9.32
CA THR A 44 -6.93 20.41 9.80
C THR A 44 -7.25 20.52 11.28
N LYS A 45 -6.67 21.50 11.97
CA LYS A 45 -6.99 21.81 13.36
C LYS A 45 -7.84 23.09 13.40
N ILE A 46 -9.08 22.97 13.88
CA ILE A 46 -9.97 24.11 14.13
C ILE A 46 -10.25 24.16 15.62
N ASN A 47 -9.90 25.26 16.28
CA ASN A 47 -10.04 25.43 17.74
C ASN A 47 -9.43 24.27 18.55
N GLY A 48 -8.24 23.80 18.14
CA GLY A 48 -7.55 22.67 18.76
C GLY A 48 -8.13 21.27 18.45
N LYS A 49 -9.29 21.18 17.79
CA LYS A 49 -9.92 19.90 17.41
C LYS A 49 -9.50 19.49 16.00
N LYS A 50 -9.18 18.19 15.83
CA LYS A 50 -8.87 17.58 14.53
C LYS A 50 -10.17 17.45 13.72
N VAL A 51 -10.24 18.14 12.58
CA VAL A 51 -11.34 18.04 11.62
C VAL A 51 -10.85 17.30 10.38
N ILE A 52 -11.53 16.22 10.01
CA ILE A 52 -11.16 15.38 8.87
C ILE A 52 -11.69 16.00 7.58
N LEU A 53 -10.81 16.14 6.60
CA LEU A 53 -11.11 16.61 5.26
C LEU A 53 -11.46 15.41 4.38
N GLN A 54 -12.75 15.16 4.18
CA GLN A 54 -13.25 13.95 3.51
C GLN A 54 -12.65 13.73 2.11
N LYS A 55 -12.55 14.78 1.29
CA LYS A 55 -11.93 14.68 -0.04
C LYS A 55 -10.45 14.29 0.03
N ASN A 56 -9.74 14.74 1.05
CA ASN A 56 -8.31 14.49 1.19
C ASN A 56 -8.03 13.09 1.75
N ILE A 57 -8.86 12.57 2.67
CA ILE A 57 -8.73 11.18 3.12
C ILE A 57 -9.04 10.21 1.97
N VAL A 58 -10.01 10.54 1.12
CA VAL A 58 -10.32 9.76 -0.10
C VAL A 58 -9.14 9.78 -1.08
N LYS A 59 -8.51 10.95 -1.28
CA LYS A 59 -7.30 11.07 -2.13
C LYS A 59 -6.12 10.29 -1.56
N ARG A 60 -5.87 10.39 -0.25
CA ARG A 60 -4.83 9.63 0.46
C ARG A 60 -5.03 8.14 0.31
N HIS A 61 -6.23 7.65 0.58
CA HIS A 61 -6.57 6.24 0.42
C HIS A 61 -6.43 5.78 -1.05
N GLY A 62 -6.77 6.63 -2.02
CA GLY A 62 -6.53 6.35 -3.44
C GLY A 62 -5.05 6.14 -3.77
N GLY A 63 -4.15 6.93 -3.19
CA GLY A 63 -2.70 6.72 -3.28
C GLY A 63 -2.28 5.36 -2.72
N ILE A 64 -2.74 5.03 -1.51
CA ILE A 64 -2.44 3.75 -0.87
C ILE A 64 -2.93 2.57 -1.71
N LEU A 65 -4.16 2.62 -2.21
CA LEU A 65 -4.69 1.58 -3.08
C LEU A 65 -3.89 1.43 -4.38
N GLY A 66 -3.41 2.54 -4.96
CA GLY A 66 -2.51 2.49 -6.12
C GLY A 66 -1.19 1.76 -5.81
N VAL A 67 -0.60 2.01 -4.64
CA VAL A 67 0.59 1.27 -4.19
C VAL A 67 0.26 -0.20 -3.93
N CYS A 68 -0.88 -0.51 -3.29
CA CYS A 68 -1.33 -1.89 -3.09
C CYS A 68 -1.52 -2.63 -4.43
N ALA A 69 -2.03 -1.94 -5.46
CA ALA A 69 -2.19 -2.50 -6.79
C ALA A 69 -0.83 -2.84 -7.44
N ILE A 70 0.19 -1.99 -7.24
CA ILE A 70 1.56 -2.27 -7.70
C ILE A 70 2.12 -3.52 -7.00
N VAL A 71 2.04 -3.58 -5.67
CA VAL A 71 2.53 -4.74 -4.89
C VAL A 71 1.81 -6.03 -5.30
N SER A 72 0.49 -5.96 -5.43
CA SER A 72 -0.35 -7.14 -5.75
C SER A 72 -0.21 -7.61 -7.21
N SER A 73 0.38 -6.79 -8.09
CA SER A 73 0.55 -7.12 -9.50
C SER A 73 1.67 -8.12 -9.78
N SER A 74 2.55 -8.35 -8.81
CA SER A 74 3.72 -9.22 -8.94
C SER A 74 3.69 -10.32 -7.87
N PRO A 75 2.71 -11.24 -7.91
CA PRO A 75 2.72 -12.40 -7.03
C PRO A 75 3.91 -13.31 -7.39
N TYR A 76 4.55 -13.89 -6.37
CA TYR A 76 5.67 -14.84 -6.52
C TYR A 76 6.98 -14.24 -7.06
N ASP A 77 7.09 -12.91 -7.13
CA ASP A 77 8.31 -12.24 -7.61
C ASP A 77 8.50 -10.88 -6.92
N ILE A 78 9.74 -10.43 -6.81
CA ILE A 78 10.11 -9.12 -6.25
C ILE A 78 10.83 -8.28 -7.31
N PRO A 79 10.08 -7.63 -8.23
CA PRO A 79 10.63 -6.60 -9.09
C PRO A 79 11.21 -5.43 -8.30
N ILE A 80 12.09 -4.65 -8.94
CA ILE A 80 12.82 -3.54 -8.32
C ILE A 80 11.94 -2.48 -7.63
N TYR A 81 10.68 -2.34 -8.03
CA TYR A 81 9.73 -1.39 -7.44
C TYR A 81 8.99 -1.92 -6.20
N VAL A 82 8.97 -3.23 -5.97
CA VAL A 82 8.20 -3.85 -4.87
C VAL A 82 8.75 -3.49 -3.50
N PRO A 83 10.08 -3.53 -3.25
CA PRO A 83 10.63 -3.12 -1.96
C PRO A 83 10.23 -1.69 -1.58
N ASP A 84 10.38 -0.74 -2.50
CA ASP A 84 10.00 0.66 -2.28
C ASP A 84 8.50 0.84 -2.07
N ALA A 85 7.67 0.11 -2.84
CA ALA A 85 6.23 0.12 -2.68
C ALA A 85 5.80 -0.38 -1.28
N LEU A 86 6.42 -1.45 -0.78
CA LEU A 86 6.16 -1.96 0.56
C LEU A 86 6.58 -0.96 1.64
N MET A 87 7.70 -0.27 1.48
CA MET A 87 8.13 0.77 2.41
C MET A 87 7.14 1.93 2.48
N ILE A 88 6.58 2.34 1.35
CA ILE A 88 5.50 3.33 1.34
C ILE A 88 4.32 2.81 2.17
N LEU A 89 3.87 1.57 1.98
CA LEU A 89 2.77 1.02 2.79
C LEU A 89 3.08 1.01 4.29
N CYS A 90 4.33 0.67 4.68
CA CYS A 90 4.78 0.69 6.07
C CYS A 90 4.77 2.10 6.70
N GLU A 91 5.14 3.15 5.94
CA GLU A 91 5.05 4.56 6.38
C GLU A 91 3.61 4.96 6.78
N HIS A 92 2.61 4.26 6.24
CA HIS A 92 1.19 4.52 6.44
C HIS A 92 0.51 3.58 7.46
N SER A 93 1.29 2.81 8.22
CA SER A 93 0.81 1.91 9.29
C SER A 93 -0.05 2.59 10.37
N HIS A 94 0.14 3.91 10.58
CA HIS A 94 -0.56 4.70 11.59
C HIS A 94 -1.67 5.59 11.03
N ASP A 95 -2.09 5.39 9.77
CA ASP A 95 -3.20 6.11 9.18
C ASP A 95 -4.56 5.73 9.80
N PRO A 96 -5.67 6.41 9.50
CA PRO A 96 -6.99 6.01 10.00
C PRO A 96 -7.37 4.57 9.61
N ASP A 97 -8.20 3.91 10.43
CA ASP A 97 -8.59 2.50 10.31
C ASP A 97 -8.95 2.05 8.88
N LEU A 98 -9.66 2.88 8.11
CA LEU A 98 -10.05 2.58 6.74
C LEU A 98 -8.83 2.31 5.84
N ILE A 99 -7.76 3.10 5.99
CA ILE A 99 -6.53 2.95 5.23
C ILE A 99 -5.73 1.76 5.75
N GLN A 100 -5.62 1.60 7.08
CA GLN A 100 -4.92 0.46 7.67
C GLN A 100 -5.50 -0.87 7.24
N LYS A 101 -6.83 -0.99 7.11
CA LYS A 101 -7.50 -2.21 6.63
C LYS A 101 -7.02 -2.60 5.23
N SER A 102 -6.91 -1.63 4.32
CA SER A 102 -6.41 -1.86 2.95
C SER A 102 -4.93 -2.27 2.94
N ILE A 103 -4.10 -1.64 3.79
CA ILE A 103 -2.69 -2.00 3.95
C ILE A 103 -2.54 -3.42 4.51
N LYS A 104 -3.25 -3.73 5.60
CA LYS A 104 -3.28 -5.07 6.22
C LYS A 104 -3.63 -6.14 5.19
N LYS A 105 -4.69 -5.92 4.41
CA LYS A 105 -5.10 -6.86 3.37
C LYS A 105 -4.00 -7.05 2.32
N CYS A 106 -3.41 -5.98 1.83
CA CYS A 106 -2.32 -6.04 0.84
C CYS A 106 -1.09 -6.78 1.37
N LEU A 107 -0.63 -6.44 2.58
CA LEU A 107 0.53 -7.08 3.21
C LEU A 107 0.28 -8.55 3.52
N SER A 108 -0.95 -8.92 3.91
CA SER A 108 -1.32 -10.31 4.12
C SER A 108 -1.29 -11.12 2.83
N GLU A 109 -1.79 -10.56 1.72
CA GLU A 109 -1.73 -11.22 0.42
C GLU A 109 -0.30 -11.32 -0.11
N PHE A 110 0.51 -10.28 0.08
CA PHE A 110 1.94 -10.30 -0.24
C PHE A 110 2.64 -11.43 0.51
N ARG A 111 2.46 -11.51 1.84
CA ARG A 111 3.04 -12.56 2.67
C ARG A 111 2.58 -13.95 2.22
N ARG A 112 1.30 -14.13 1.91
CA ARG A 112 0.74 -15.40 1.44
C ARG A 112 1.35 -15.86 0.13
N THR A 113 1.55 -14.94 -0.82
CA THR A 113 2.04 -15.27 -2.18
C THR A 113 3.56 -15.43 -2.24
N HIS A 114 4.32 -14.85 -1.32
CA HIS A 114 5.79 -14.88 -1.33
C HIS A 114 6.39 -15.81 -0.26
N HIS A 115 5.55 -16.54 0.48
CA HIS A 115 5.97 -17.37 1.62
C HIS A 115 6.99 -18.45 1.23
N ASP A 116 6.68 -19.23 0.20
CA ASP A 116 7.44 -20.44 -0.14
C ASP A 116 8.85 -20.12 -0.63
N SER A 117 9.01 -19.02 -1.36
CA SER A 117 10.29 -18.53 -1.88
C SER A 117 10.85 -17.35 -1.08
N TRP A 118 10.41 -17.16 0.18
CA TRP A 118 10.79 -15.98 0.95
C TRP A 118 12.30 -15.86 1.16
N HIS A 119 13.03 -16.98 1.26
CA HIS A 119 14.48 -17.00 1.43
C HIS A 119 15.25 -16.37 0.25
N GLU A 120 14.70 -16.47 -0.96
CA GLU A 120 15.22 -15.81 -2.17
C GLU A 120 14.72 -14.36 -2.21
N HIS A 121 13.40 -14.16 -2.06
CA HIS A 121 12.77 -12.84 -2.17
C HIS A 121 13.34 -11.82 -1.19
N ARG A 122 13.67 -12.23 0.04
CA ARG A 122 14.25 -11.34 1.05
C ARG A 122 15.61 -10.75 0.65
N GLN A 123 16.33 -11.34 -0.31
CA GLN A 123 17.61 -10.83 -0.79
C GLN A 123 17.47 -9.55 -1.61
N GLN A 124 16.26 -9.24 -2.10
CA GLN A 124 15.94 -8.01 -2.82
C GLN A 124 15.65 -6.83 -1.89
N PHE A 125 15.75 -7.02 -0.58
CA PHE A 125 15.50 -6.01 0.43
C PHE A 125 16.79 -5.70 1.19
N THR A 126 16.92 -4.46 1.67
CA THR A 126 17.95 -4.12 2.65
C THR A 126 17.57 -4.64 4.04
N GLU A 127 18.56 -4.75 4.94
CA GLU A 127 18.30 -5.16 6.32
C GLU A 127 17.31 -4.23 7.04
N ASP A 128 17.43 -2.93 6.82
CA ASP A 128 16.52 -1.92 7.37
C ASP A 128 15.08 -2.12 6.86
N GLN A 129 14.92 -2.38 5.55
CA GLN A 129 13.60 -2.63 4.96
C GLN A 129 12.96 -3.90 5.54
N LEU A 130 13.74 -4.97 5.73
CA LEU A 130 13.27 -6.20 6.35
C LEU A 130 12.87 -5.99 7.81
N ALA A 131 13.62 -5.18 8.56
CA ALA A 131 13.30 -4.86 9.95
C ALA A 131 11.97 -4.10 10.07
N ILE A 132 11.77 -3.07 9.23
CA ILE A 132 10.52 -2.30 9.18
C ILE A 132 9.35 -3.20 8.78
N LEU A 133 9.52 -4.03 7.75
CA LEU A 133 8.47 -4.94 7.27
C LEU A 133 8.08 -5.96 8.36
N ALA A 134 9.06 -6.50 9.08
CA ALA A 134 8.81 -7.43 10.18
C ALA A 134 8.00 -6.77 11.32
N ASP A 135 8.37 -5.57 11.75
CA ASP A 135 7.67 -4.84 12.82
C ASP A 135 6.19 -4.56 12.45
N VAL A 136 5.96 -4.11 11.22
CA VAL A 136 4.60 -3.87 10.70
C VAL A 136 3.82 -5.19 10.61
N LEU A 137 4.41 -6.26 10.07
CA LEU A 137 3.70 -7.56 9.96
C LEU A 137 3.38 -8.19 11.33
N ILE A 138 4.27 -8.03 12.32
CA ILE A 138 4.05 -8.52 13.68
C ILE A 138 2.95 -7.70 14.37
N SER A 139 3.03 -6.37 14.35
CA SER A 139 2.00 -5.50 14.95
C SER A 139 0.61 -5.74 14.35
N HIS A 140 0.54 -6.12 13.07
CA HIS A 140 -0.72 -6.37 12.38
C HIS A 140 -1.30 -7.76 12.68
N SER A 141 -0.49 -8.68 13.24
CA SER A 141 -0.92 -10.04 13.64
C SER A 141 -1.53 -10.13 15.06
N TYR A 142 -1.29 -9.14 15.93
CA TYR A 142 -1.72 -9.17 17.34
C TYR A 142 -3.09 -8.53 17.61
N TYR A 143 -3.73 -7.91 16.62
CA TYR A 143 -5.04 -7.26 16.77
C TYR A 143 -6.17 -8.01 16.02
N ALA A 144 -6.03 -9.33 15.84
CA ALA A 144 -7.06 -10.21 15.29
C ALA A 144 -8.02 -10.70 16.38
#